data_AF-A0A9R1KSW3-F1
#
_entry.id   AF-A0A9R1KSW3-F1
#
_cell.length_a   1.000
_cell.length_b   1.000
_cell.length_c   1.000
_cell.angle_alpha   90.00
_cell.angle_beta   90.00
_cell.angle_gamma   90.00
#
_symmetry.space_group_name_H-M   'P 1'
#
loop_
_entity.id
_entity.type
_entity.pdbx_description
1 polymer ?
#
loop_
_entity_poly.entity_id
_entity_poly.type
_entity_poly.pdbx_seq_one_letter_code
_entity_poly.pdbx_strand_id
1 'polypeptide(L)'
;TEKCGFGLIAEDEIKKGEFVIEYVGEVIDDRTCEERLWKMKRQRYTNFYLCEVSSNMVIDATNKGNKSRFINHSCEPNTEMQKWTVDGETRVGIFALRDIERGEELTYDYKFVQFGADQDCHCGSSNCRKMVGTSKSVNSFVLHNGNSASSQDQHDMKKRKTTSDSCIGEIIRLWDRRDKMYVPAVVHDYDEYTGMHTLLLDEETTENFDMREEDWDFLPRPEDPEED
;
A
#
# COMPACT_ATOMS: atom_id res chain seq x y z
N THR A 1 -1.75 21.91 8.28
CA THR A 1 -3.16 21.94 7.87
C THR A 1 -4.02 21.48 9.03
N GLU A 2 -5.28 21.88 9.10
CA GLU A 2 -6.12 21.61 10.28
C GLU A 2 -6.38 20.12 10.54
N LYS A 3 -6.40 19.30 9.47
CA LYS A 3 -6.77 17.86 9.55
C LYS A 3 -5.79 16.89 8.91
N CYS A 4 -4.76 17.36 8.18
CA CYS A 4 -3.83 16.49 7.43
C CYS A 4 -2.38 16.58 7.93
N GLY A 5 -2.15 17.15 9.13
CA GLY A 5 -0.81 17.32 9.67
C GLY A 5 -0.04 18.46 9.02
N PHE A 6 1.23 18.25 8.65
CA PHE A 6 2.02 19.27 7.95
C PHE A 6 1.60 19.37 6.47
N GLY A 7 1.87 20.53 5.85
CA GLY A 7 1.64 20.79 4.43
C GLY A 7 2.81 21.58 3.86
N LEU A 8 2.98 21.56 2.54
CA LEU A 8 4.01 22.33 1.85
C LEU A 8 3.37 23.49 1.10
N ILE A 9 3.89 24.70 1.27
CA ILE A 9 3.40 25.91 0.59
C ILE A 9 4.45 26.43 -0.40
N ALA A 10 3.99 27.05 -1.48
CA ALA A 10 4.88 27.73 -2.42
C ALA A 10 5.41 29.04 -1.82
N GLU A 11 6.73 29.23 -1.79
CA GLU A 11 7.34 30.49 -1.32
C GLU A 11 7.40 31.56 -2.42
N ASP A 12 7.30 31.15 -3.68
CA ASP A 12 7.32 31.98 -4.88
C ASP A 12 6.29 31.47 -5.90
N GLU A 13 6.06 32.24 -6.98
CA GLU A 13 5.25 31.78 -8.11
C GLU A 13 5.93 30.62 -8.84
N ILE A 14 5.17 29.58 -9.17
CA ILE A 14 5.65 28.42 -9.94
C ILE A 14 4.83 28.35 -11.23
N LYS A 15 5.49 28.28 -12.39
CA LYS A 15 4.77 28.23 -13.68
C LYS A 15 4.34 26.81 -14.02
N LYS A 16 3.27 26.70 -14.81
CA LYS A 16 2.80 25.41 -15.32
C LYS A 16 3.93 24.63 -15.99
N GLY A 17 4.06 23.35 -15.62
CA GLY A 17 5.07 22.42 -16.15
C GLY A 17 6.45 22.56 -15.49
N GLU A 18 6.63 23.50 -14.58
CA GLU A 18 7.89 23.67 -13.86
C GLU A 18 8.13 22.54 -12.85
N PHE A 19 9.40 22.15 -12.74
CA PHE A 19 9.85 21.20 -11.73
C PHE A 19 9.83 21.85 -10.34
N VAL A 20 9.15 21.21 -9.40
CA VAL A 20 8.97 21.71 -8.03
C VAL A 20 10.02 21.11 -7.10
N ILE A 21 10.02 19.77 -6.98
CA ILE A 21 10.90 19.04 -6.07
C ILE A 21 10.94 17.56 -6.43
N GLU A 22 12.07 16.89 -6.18
CA GLU A 22 12.18 15.44 -6.27
C GLU A 22 11.57 14.77 -5.03
N TYR A 23 10.84 13.68 -5.22
CA TYR A 23 10.42 12.81 -4.12
C TYR A 23 11.53 11.82 -3.80
N VAL A 24 12.26 12.07 -2.70
CA VAL A 24 13.43 11.26 -2.31
C VAL A 24 13.20 10.54 -1.00
N GLY A 25 13.81 9.36 -0.88
CA GLY A 25 13.85 8.56 0.32
C GLY A 25 14.71 7.32 0.14
N GLU A 26 14.55 6.32 1.01
CA GLU A 26 15.24 5.04 0.86
C GLU A 26 14.55 4.23 -0.24
N VAL A 27 15.29 3.77 -1.25
CA VAL A 27 14.76 2.82 -2.24
C VAL A 27 14.82 1.43 -1.62
N ILE A 28 13.66 0.80 -1.49
CA ILE A 28 13.48 -0.52 -0.87
C ILE A 28 12.71 -1.45 -1.80
N ASP A 29 12.92 -2.75 -1.65
CA ASP A 29 12.15 -3.77 -2.36
C ASP A 29 10.77 -4.00 -1.72
N ASP A 30 9.92 -4.76 -2.40
CA ASP A 30 8.55 -5.03 -1.95
C ASP A 30 8.49 -5.75 -0.61
N ARG A 31 9.42 -6.69 -0.37
CA ARG A 31 9.53 -7.41 0.91
C ARG A 31 9.80 -6.44 2.06
N THR A 32 10.81 -5.59 1.93
CA THR A 32 11.15 -4.58 2.94
C THR A 32 10.03 -3.57 3.11
N CYS A 33 9.37 -3.17 2.01
CA CYS A 33 8.20 -2.29 2.03
C CYS A 33 7.07 -2.89 2.86
N GLU A 34 6.75 -4.15 2.63
CA GLU A 34 5.73 -4.88 3.38
C GLU A 34 6.09 -4.99 4.86
N GLU A 35 7.31 -5.43 5.20
CA GLU A 35 7.79 -5.53 6.57
C GLU A 35 7.68 -4.18 7.32
N ARG A 36 8.08 -3.08 6.67
CA ARG A 36 7.98 -1.73 7.23
C ARG A 36 6.53 -1.28 7.40
N LEU A 37 5.68 -1.51 6.40
CA LEU A 37 4.28 -1.15 6.44
C LEU A 37 3.56 -1.85 7.60
N TRP A 38 3.81 -3.15 7.81
CA TRP A 38 3.24 -3.90 8.92
C TRP A 38 3.73 -3.38 10.27
N LYS A 39 5.03 -3.06 10.39
CA LYS A 39 5.58 -2.44 11.59
C LYS A 39 4.91 -1.09 11.89
N MET A 40 4.74 -0.24 10.88
CA MET A 40 4.06 1.06 11.01
C MET A 40 2.61 0.89 11.46
N LYS A 41 1.88 -0.08 10.88
CA LYS A 41 0.49 -0.40 11.29
C LYS A 41 0.41 -0.86 12.74
N ARG A 42 1.28 -1.79 13.18
CA ARG A 42 1.33 -2.24 14.59
C ARG A 42 1.64 -1.10 15.55
N GLN A 43 2.47 -0.15 15.11
CA GLN A 43 2.79 1.05 15.88
C GLN A 43 1.74 2.17 15.75
N ARG A 44 0.61 1.91 15.06
CA ARG A 44 -0.50 2.84 14.85
C ARG A 44 -0.08 4.16 14.19
N TYR A 45 0.87 4.08 13.25
CA TYR A 45 1.23 5.22 12.42
C TYR A 45 0.04 5.56 11.51
N THR A 46 -0.23 6.85 11.38
CA THR A 46 -1.33 7.37 10.55
C THR A 46 -0.85 8.00 9.24
N ASN A 47 0.46 8.25 9.12
CA ASN A 47 1.07 8.83 7.93
C ASN A 47 2.01 7.82 7.27
N PHE A 48 1.82 7.59 5.98
CA PHE A 48 2.63 6.69 5.16
C PHE A 48 3.34 7.50 4.07
N TYR A 49 4.63 7.24 3.88
CA TYR A 49 5.50 8.00 2.99
C TYR A 49 6.14 7.08 1.94
N LEU A 50 5.30 6.27 1.30
CA LEU A 50 5.70 5.23 0.36
C LEU A 50 5.30 5.64 -1.06
N CYS A 51 6.21 5.54 -2.02
CA CYS A 51 5.95 5.91 -3.42
C CYS A 51 6.51 4.83 -4.35
N GLU A 52 5.65 4.21 -5.17
CA GLU A 52 6.05 3.16 -6.11
C GLU A 52 6.82 3.74 -7.31
N VAL A 53 8.08 3.32 -7.47
CA VAL A 53 8.96 3.76 -8.57
C VAL A 53 8.94 2.77 -9.73
N SER A 54 8.96 1.49 -9.44
CA SER A 54 8.80 0.38 -10.41
C SER A 54 8.04 -0.76 -9.74
N SER A 55 7.74 -1.82 -10.50
CA SER A 55 7.01 -3.00 -10.02
C SER A 55 7.67 -3.77 -8.87
N ASN A 56 8.89 -3.40 -8.48
CA ASN A 56 9.69 -4.06 -7.45
C ASN A 56 10.49 -3.08 -6.57
N MET A 57 10.26 -1.77 -6.73
CA MET A 57 10.98 -0.75 -5.97
C MET A 57 10.04 0.36 -5.50
N VAL A 58 10.15 0.65 -4.21
CA VAL A 58 9.40 1.68 -3.51
C VAL A 58 10.37 2.67 -2.88
N ILE A 59 10.09 3.96 -3.00
CA ILE A 59 10.76 4.99 -2.20
C ILE A 59 10.02 5.11 -0.87
N ASP A 60 10.73 4.84 0.23
CA ASP A 60 10.29 5.07 1.60
C ASP A 60 10.93 6.34 2.18
N ALA A 61 10.12 7.40 2.26
CA ALA A 61 10.48 8.69 2.83
C ALA A 61 10.14 8.81 4.33
N THR A 62 9.88 7.69 5.03
CA THR A 62 9.51 7.68 6.45
C THR A 62 10.64 8.24 7.31
N ASN A 63 11.84 7.66 7.18
CA ASN A 63 13.00 7.98 8.02
C ASN A 63 14.02 8.90 7.34
N LYS A 64 14.17 8.78 6.02
CA LYS A 64 15.08 9.61 5.21
C LYS A 64 14.30 10.15 4.04
N GLY A 65 14.33 11.45 3.82
CA GLY A 65 13.64 12.10 2.71
C GLY A 65 13.87 13.61 2.71
N ASN A 66 13.13 14.34 1.88
CA ASN A 66 13.17 15.80 1.84
C ASN A 66 11.77 16.39 2.13
N LYS A 67 11.58 17.68 1.81
CA LYS A 67 10.32 18.40 2.03
C LYS A 67 9.12 17.83 1.24
N SER A 68 9.35 17.06 0.17
CA SER A 68 8.30 16.49 -0.68
C SER A 68 7.33 15.59 0.09
N ARG A 69 7.81 14.93 1.16
CA ARG A 69 7.02 14.02 2.01
C ARG A 69 5.86 14.71 2.72
N PHE A 70 5.84 16.04 2.77
CA PHE A 70 4.79 16.84 3.40
C PHE A 70 3.75 17.38 2.42
N ILE A 71 3.87 17.09 1.13
CA ILE A 71 2.87 17.49 0.13
C ILE A 71 1.64 16.61 0.32
N ASN A 72 0.48 17.24 0.55
CA ASN A 72 -0.75 16.54 0.88
C ASN A 72 -1.53 16.06 -0.35
N HIS A 73 -2.52 15.21 -0.08
CA HIS A 73 -3.49 14.80 -1.09
C HIS A 73 -4.49 15.91 -1.43
N SER A 74 -4.76 16.10 -2.73
CA SER A 74 -5.99 16.75 -3.21
C SER A 74 -6.65 15.96 -4.34
N CYS A 75 -7.99 15.96 -4.37
CA CYS A 75 -8.77 15.43 -5.50
C CYS A 75 -8.75 16.38 -6.72
N GLU A 76 -8.45 17.66 -6.49
CA GLU A 76 -8.18 18.68 -7.52
C GLU A 76 -6.80 19.28 -7.24
N PRO A 77 -5.72 18.55 -7.53
CA PRO A 77 -4.37 18.97 -7.19
C PRO A 77 -3.84 20.08 -8.10
N ASN A 78 -2.79 20.77 -7.64
CA ASN A 78 -2.03 21.74 -8.44
C ASN A 78 -0.66 21.21 -8.89
N THR A 79 -0.24 20.03 -8.40
CA THR A 79 0.98 19.33 -8.82
C THR A 79 0.70 17.87 -9.18
N GLU A 80 1.62 17.25 -9.92
CA GLU A 80 1.61 15.82 -10.24
C GLU A 80 2.99 15.19 -10.05
N MET A 81 3.01 13.87 -9.83
CA MET A 81 4.24 13.07 -9.81
C MET A 81 4.54 12.53 -11.20
N GLN A 82 5.80 12.65 -11.63
CA GLN A 82 6.29 12.12 -12.90
C GLN A 82 7.53 11.26 -12.67
N LYS A 83 7.60 10.11 -13.34
CA LYS A 83 8.79 9.24 -13.35
C LYS A 83 9.75 9.71 -14.44
N TRP A 84 11.01 9.90 -14.08
CA TRP A 84 12.09 10.32 -14.97
C TRP A 84 13.25 9.35 -14.88
N THR A 85 13.89 9.04 -16.01
CA THR A 85 15.16 8.30 -16.02
C THR A 85 16.31 9.29 -16.07
N VAL A 86 17.15 9.29 -15.03
CA VAL A 86 18.33 10.15 -14.91
C VAL A 86 19.52 9.23 -14.67
N ASP A 87 20.52 9.28 -15.56
CA ASP A 87 21.72 8.44 -15.50
C ASP A 87 21.44 6.92 -15.39
N GLY A 88 20.33 6.47 -15.99
CA GLY A 88 19.89 5.07 -15.96
C GLY A 88 19.09 4.67 -14.72
N GLU A 89 18.88 5.59 -13.77
CA GLU A 89 18.06 5.37 -12.58
C GLU A 89 16.69 6.03 -12.72
N THR A 90 15.63 5.34 -12.28
CA THR A 90 14.29 5.92 -12.23
C THR A 90 14.13 6.78 -10.97
N ARG A 91 13.71 8.02 -11.16
CA ARG A 91 13.45 9.03 -10.11
C ARG A 91 12.04 9.57 -10.24
N VAL A 92 11.50 10.11 -9.15
CA VAL A 92 10.16 10.70 -9.12
C VAL A 92 10.27 12.20 -8.88
N GLY A 93 9.90 13.00 -9.87
CA GLY A 93 9.81 14.45 -9.76
C GLY A 93 8.38 14.92 -9.58
N ILE A 94 8.19 16.04 -8.89
CA ILE A 94 6.90 16.70 -8.74
C ILE A 94 6.89 17.94 -9.62
N PHE A 95 5.84 18.10 -10.43
CA PHE A 95 5.72 19.16 -11.43
C PHE A 95 4.38 19.90 -11.29
N ALA A 96 4.36 21.18 -11.66
CA ALA A 96 3.16 22.00 -11.58
C ALA A 96 2.18 21.71 -12.74
N LEU A 97 0.89 21.47 -12.42
CA LEU A 97 -0.17 21.23 -13.40
C LEU A 97 -0.74 22.54 -14.00
N ARG A 98 -0.60 23.63 -13.26
CA ARG A 98 -1.02 24.99 -13.60
C ARG A 98 -0.04 25.99 -12.99
N ASP A 99 -0.23 27.27 -13.27
CA ASP A 99 0.46 28.31 -12.51
C ASP A 99 0.01 28.26 -11.04
N ILE A 100 0.97 28.34 -10.12
CA ILE A 100 0.77 28.28 -8.67
C ILE A 100 1.27 29.60 -8.08
N GLU A 101 0.40 30.28 -7.34
CA GLU A 101 0.73 31.53 -6.67
C GLU A 101 1.51 31.28 -5.38
N ARG A 102 2.30 32.28 -4.99
CA ARG A 102 2.97 32.30 -3.69
C ARG A 102 1.95 32.15 -2.56
N GLY A 103 2.22 31.23 -1.64
CA GLY A 103 1.40 30.94 -0.47
C GLY A 103 0.35 29.85 -0.70
N GLU A 104 0.16 29.36 -1.92
CA GLU A 104 -0.70 28.21 -2.17
C GLU A 104 -0.10 26.92 -1.59
N GLU A 105 -0.95 26.05 -1.01
CA GLU A 105 -0.54 24.71 -0.62
C GLU A 105 -0.33 23.84 -1.86
N LEU A 106 0.82 23.19 -1.93
CA LEU A 106 1.14 22.20 -2.95
C LEU A 106 0.45 20.88 -2.60
N THR A 107 -0.22 20.29 -3.58
CA THR A 107 -0.93 19.01 -3.43
C THR A 107 -0.85 18.17 -4.69
N TYR A 108 -0.86 16.84 -4.55
CA TYR A 108 -1.00 15.90 -5.67
C TYR A 108 -2.04 14.80 -5.38
N ASP A 109 -2.45 14.07 -6.42
CA ASP A 109 -3.37 12.95 -6.26
C ASP A 109 -2.62 11.69 -5.78
N TYR A 110 -2.99 11.16 -4.61
CA TYR A 110 -2.35 10.00 -3.98
C TYR A 110 -2.71 8.66 -4.65
N LYS A 111 -3.34 8.64 -5.82
CA LYS A 111 -3.67 7.40 -6.56
C LYS A 111 -2.49 6.44 -6.75
N PHE A 112 -1.25 6.93 -6.75
CA PHE A 112 -0.03 6.13 -6.86
C PHE A 112 0.50 5.58 -5.50
N VAL A 113 -0.16 5.90 -4.38
CA VAL A 113 0.25 5.48 -3.04
C VAL A 113 -0.85 4.57 -2.49
N GLN A 114 -0.75 3.27 -2.78
CA GLN A 114 -1.72 2.26 -2.34
C GLN A 114 -1.51 1.83 -0.87
N PHE A 115 -0.48 2.37 -0.22
CA PHE A 115 -0.07 1.97 1.11
C PHE A 115 -0.65 2.94 2.15
N GLY A 116 -1.91 2.75 2.51
CA GLY A 116 -2.56 3.61 3.50
C GLY A 116 -4.06 3.46 3.49
N ALA A 117 -4.57 2.76 4.49
CA ALA A 117 -5.97 2.41 4.70
C ALA A 117 -6.89 3.64 4.68
N ASP A 118 -8.02 3.53 3.96
CA ASP A 118 -9.31 4.22 4.18
C ASP A 118 -9.28 5.50 5.03
N GLN A 119 -8.46 6.49 4.64
CA GLN A 119 -8.43 7.80 5.32
C GLN A 119 -9.48 8.72 4.72
N ASP A 120 -10.18 9.46 5.57
CA ASP A 120 -11.08 10.52 5.13
C ASP A 120 -10.30 11.61 4.39
N CYS A 121 -10.78 11.96 3.20
CA CYS A 121 -10.19 13.02 2.39
C CYS A 121 -10.70 14.39 2.86
N HIS A 122 -9.76 15.22 3.33
CA HIS A 122 -10.03 16.57 3.82
C HIS A 122 -9.50 17.67 2.87
N CYS A 123 -9.35 17.38 1.58
CA CYS A 123 -8.77 18.33 0.61
C CYS A 123 -9.61 19.58 0.31
N GLY A 124 -10.87 19.65 0.76
CA GLY A 124 -11.74 20.82 0.55
C GLY A 124 -12.25 21.04 -0.88
N SER A 125 -11.79 20.24 -1.85
CA SER A 125 -12.25 20.30 -3.25
C SER A 125 -13.75 20.04 -3.39
N SER A 126 -14.37 20.73 -4.35
CA SER A 126 -15.79 20.55 -4.72
C SER A 126 -16.07 19.12 -5.20
N ASN A 127 -15.11 18.51 -5.87
CA ASN A 127 -15.15 17.15 -6.43
C ASN A 127 -14.43 16.12 -5.53
N CYS A 128 -14.33 16.39 -4.22
CA CYS A 128 -13.66 15.52 -3.27
C CYS A 128 -14.27 14.10 -3.22
N ARG A 129 -13.42 13.07 -3.40
CA ARG A 129 -13.78 11.64 -3.36
C ARG A 129 -14.14 11.10 -1.98
N LYS A 130 -14.06 11.93 -0.94
CA LYS A 130 -14.30 11.61 0.48
C LYS A 130 -13.32 10.63 1.12
N MET A 131 -12.63 9.80 0.35
CA MET A 131 -11.56 8.94 0.85
C MET A 131 -10.29 9.10 -0.01
N VAL A 132 -9.14 9.03 0.65
CA VAL A 132 -7.82 8.98 0.00
C VAL A 132 -7.62 7.58 -0.58
N GLY A 133 -6.99 7.46 -1.74
CA GLY A 133 -6.60 6.16 -2.32
C GLY A 133 -7.71 5.35 -3.00
N THR A 134 -8.99 5.79 -2.98
CA THR A 134 -10.06 5.07 -3.67
C THR A 134 -10.32 5.58 -5.09
N SER A 135 -10.29 4.66 -6.05
CA SER A 135 -11.06 4.74 -7.30
C SER A 135 -12.07 3.60 -7.27
N LYS A 136 -13.36 3.90 -7.53
CA LYS A 136 -14.41 2.87 -7.62
C LYS A 136 -14.09 1.88 -8.76
N SER A 137 -13.77 0.65 -8.36
CA SER A 137 -13.70 -0.67 -9.03
C SER A 137 -13.45 -0.79 -10.55
N VAL A 138 -12.29 -1.36 -10.90
CA VAL A 138 -12.15 -2.47 -11.88
C VAL A 138 -10.95 -3.33 -11.43
N ASN A 139 -11.20 -4.59 -11.07
CA ASN A 139 -10.24 -5.65 -10.73
C ASN A 139 -9.02 -5.29 -9.85
N SER A 140 -9.01 -5.83 -8.63
CA SER A 140 -7.78 -6.21 -7.94
C SER A 140 -6.98 -7.16 -8.83
N PHE A 141 -6.08 -6.62 -9.67
CA PHE A 141 -4.98 -7.35 -10.28
C PHE A 141 -3.78 -7.06 -9.38
N VAL A 142 -3.31 -8.01 -8.56
CA VAL A 142 -2.49 -9.14 -9.01
C VAL A 142 -1.45 -8.63 -10.00
N LEU A 143 -0.23 -8.45 -9.47
CA LEU A 143 1.02 -8.47 -10.22
C LEU A 143 0.94 -9.53 -11.31
N HIS A 144 0.81 -9.18 -12.59
CA HIS A 144 1.14 -10.09 -13.69
C HIS A 144 1.86 -9.30 -14.79
N ASN A 145 3.13 -9.67 -14.99
CA ASN A 145 3.90 -9.41 -16.21
C ASN A 145 3.13 -9.96 -17.42
N GLY A 146 3.15 -9.22 -18.53
CA GLY A 146 2.42 -9.57 -19.75
C GLY A 146 3.09 -10.66 -20.59
N ASN A 147 2.27 -11.42 -21.34
CA ASN A 147 2.33 -11.41 -22.80
C ASN A 147 1.13 -12.14 -23.42
N SER A 148 0.70 -11.65 -24.58
CA SER A 148 -0.46 -12.12 -25.33
C SER A 148 -0.26 -13.52 -25.91
N ALA A 149 -1.19 -14.44 -25.64
CA ALA A 149 -1.60 -15.47 -26.58
C ALA A 149 -2.99 -15.99 -26.23
N SER A 150 -3.82 -16.12 -27.26
CA SER A 150 -5.14 -16.74 -27.30
C SER A 150 -5.29 -18.00 -26.45
N SER A 151 -6.40 -18.12 -25.72
CA SER A 151 -7.43 -19.16 -25.84
C SER A 151 -8.25 -19.24 -24.57
N GLN A 152 -9.54 -19.51 -24.75
CA GLN A 152 -10.52 -19.84 -23.74
C GLN A 152 -9.95 -20.75 -22.64
N ASP A 153 -10.08 -20.38 -21.37
CA ASP A 153 -10.43 -21.32 -20.30
C ASP A 153 -10.84 -20.56 -19.02
N GLN A 154 -12.11 -20.76 -18.65
CA GLN A 154 -12.66 -20.33 -17.37
C GLN A 154 -12.12 -21.28 -16.28
N HIS A 155 -11.08 -20.86 -15.55
CA HIS A 155 -10.72 -21.52 -14.30
C HIS A 155 -11.32 -20.78 -13.12
N ASP A 156 -12.50 -21.26 -12.73
CA ASP A 156 -13.15 -21.08 -11.44
C ASP A 156 -12.11 -21.35 -10.31
N MET A 157 -11.68 -20.32 -9.58
CA MET A 157 -10.83 -20.50 -8.39
C MET A 157 -11.69 -21.09 -7.27
N LYS A 158 -11.90 -22.40 -7.32
CA LYS A 158 -12.46 -23.16 -6.20
C LYS A 158 -11.56 -22.99 -4.98
N LYS A 159 -12.16 -22.55 -3.86
CA LYS A 159 -11.62 -22.69 -2.51
C LYS A 159 -10.93 -24.06 -2.39
N ARG A 160 -9.60 -24.07 -2.20
CA ARG A 160 -8.86 -25.32 -1.92
C ARG A 160 -9.47 -25.91 -0.65
N LYS A 161 -10.07 -27.11 -0.75
CA LYS A 161 -10.44 -27.90 0.43
C LYS A 161 -9.14 -28.35 1.10
N THR A 162 -8.70 -27.62 2.11
CA THR A 162 -7.63 -28.07 3.00
C THR A 162 -8.26 -28.91 4.10
N THR A 163 -7.74 -30.12 4.32
CA THR A 163 -8.02 -30.89 5.54
C THR A 163 -7.35 -30.20 6.73
N SER A 164 -7.88 -30.37 7.93
CA SER A 164 -7.56 -29.60 9.14
C SER A 164 -6.07 -29.43 9.45
N ASP A 165 -5.25 -30.43 9.12
CA ASP A 165 -3.82 -30.45 9.44
C ASP A 165 -2.94 -29.95 8.27
N SER A 166 -3.52 -29.83 7.07
CA SER A 166 -2.79 -29.50 5.84
C SER A 166 -2.42 -28.03 5.70
N CYS A 167 -2.93 -27.17 6.60
CA CYS A 167 -2.62 -25.74 6.65
C CYS A 167 -1.63 -25.37 7.76
N ILE A 168 -1.15 -26.32 8.57
CA ILE A 168 -0.16 -26.05 9.62
C ILE A 168 1.16 -25.59 8.97
N GLY A 169 1.69 -24.46 9.45
CA GLY A 169 2.86 -23.77 8.91
C GLY A 169 2.56 -22.72 7.85
N GLU A 170 1.32 -22.64 7.35
CA GLU A 170 0.94 -21.64 6.36
C GLU A 170 0.70 -20.27 6.98
N ILE A 171 1.04 -19.23 6.22
CA ILE A 171 0.68 -17.85 6.55
C ILE A 171 -0.70 -17.56 5.94
N ILE A 172 -1.64 -17.21 6.80
CA ILE A 172 -2.99 -16.84 6.41
C ILE A 172 -3.24 -15.36 6.72
N ARG A 173 -4.21 -14.78 6.02
CA ARG A 173 -4.73 -13.44 6.27
C ARG A 173 -6.11 -13.60 6.93
N LEU A 174 -6.23 -13.23 8.20
CA LEU A 174 -7.47 -13.31 8.98
C LEU A 174 -8.10 -11.93 9.18
N TRP A 175 -9.43 -11.84 9.22
CA TRP A 175 -10.13 -10.60 9.53
C TRP A 175 -10.21 -10.35 11.05
N ASP A 176 -9.46 -9.38 11.57
CA ASP A 176 -9.59 -8.95 12.97
C ASP A 176 -10.81 -8.05 13.14
N ARG A 177 -11.79 -8.52 13.93
CA ARG A 177 -13.05 -7.80 14.18
C ARG A 177 -12.89 -6.59 15.12
N ARG A 178 -11.86 -6.57 15.98
CA ARG A 178 -11.56 -5.46 16.91
C ARG A 178 -11.03 -4.26 16.13
N ASP A 179 -10.08 -4.53 15.24
CA ASP A 179 -9.38 -3.50 14.48
C ASP A 179 -9.96 -3.29 13.07
N LYS A 180 -10.97 -4.08 12.68
CA LYS A 180 -11.64 -4.05 11.37
C LYS A 180 -10.65 -4.07 10.20
N MET A 181 -9.64 -4.93 10.32
CA MET A 181 -8.61 -5.07 9.30
C MET A 181 -8.16 -6.51 9.20
N TYR A 182 -7.56 -6.85 8.08
CA TYR A 182 -6.92 -8.13 7.93
C TYR A 182 -5.50 -8.14 8.53
N VAL A 183 -5.20 -9.15 9.34
CA VAL A 183 -3.88 -9.37 9.96
C VAL A 183 -3.30 -10.72 9.51
N PRO A 184 -1.97 -10.83 9.35
CA PRO A 184 -1.34 -12.11 9.07
C PRO A 184 -1.29 -12.97 10.33
N ALA A 185 -1.44 -14.28 10.17
CA ALA A 185 -1.07 -15.24 11.20
C ALA A 185 -0.48 -16.50 10.59
N VAL A 186 0.35 -17.18 11.37
CA VAL A 186 0.82 -18.52 11.05
C VAL A 186 -0.08 -19.53 11.74
N VAL A 187 -0.59 -20.51 10.99
CA VAL A 187 -1.31 -21.64 11.57
C VAL A 187 -0.28 -22.53 12.26
N HIS A 188 -0.30 -22.59 13.59
CA HIS A 188 0.72 -23.30 14.37
C HIS A 188 0.29 -24.71 14.76
N ASP A 189 -0.99 -24.89 15.11
CA ASP A 189 -1.50 -26.19 15.54
C ASP A 189 -2.99 -26.35 15.22
N TYR A 190 -3.48 -27.58 15.26
CA TYR A 190 -4.89 -27.91 15.14
C TYR A 190 -5.31 -28.89 16.25
N ASP A 191 -6.33 -28.52 17.01
CA ASP A 191 -6.92 -29.37 18.01
C ASP A 191 -8.10 -30.15 17.41
N GLU A 192 -7.92 -31.44 17.17
CA GLU A 192 -8.96 -32.33 16.63
C GLU A 192 -10.19 -32.49 17.54
N TYR A 193 -10.05 -32.28 18.85
CA TYR A 193 -11.14 -32.44 19.81
C TYR A 193 -12.07 -31.24 19.81
N THR A 194 -11.50 -30.03 19.72
CA THR A 194 -12.28 -28.76 19.68
C THR A 194 -12.58 -28.30 18.26
N GLY A 195 -11.79 -28.77 17.29
CA GLY A 195 -11.84 -28.34 15.90
C GLY A 195 -11.27 -26.94 15.66
N MET A 196 -10.46 -26.41 16.58
CA MET A 196 -9.88 -25.07 16.48
C MET A 196 -8.41 -25.11 16.09
N HIS A 197 -7.97 -24.06 15.39
CA HIS A 197 -6.57 -23.83 15.03
C HIS A 197 -5.93 -22.86 16.02
N THR A 198 -4.69 -23.11 16.41
CA THR A 198 -3.88 -22.12 17.14
C THR A 198 -3.12 -21.29 16.13
N LEU A 199 -3.35 -19.97 16.15
CA LEU A 199 -2.74 -18.99 15.27
C LEU A 199 -1.68 -18.19 16.02
N LEU A 200 -0.50 -18.03 15.41
CA LEU A 200 0.54 -17.10 15.87
C LEU A 200 0.39 -15.77 15.15
N LEU A 201 0.01 -14.74 15.90
CA LEU A 201 -0.11 -13.37 15.39
C LEU A 201 1.24 -12.63 15.45
N ASP A 202 2.06 -12.96 16.44
CA ASP A 202 3.45 -12.52 16.61
C ASP A 202 4.23 -13.55 17.47
N GLU A 203 5.50 -13.24 17.81
CA GLU A 203 6.37 -14.15 18.58
C GLU A 203 5.87 -14.45 20.00
N GLU A 204 4.96 -13.65 20.56
CA GLU A 204 4.48 -13.77 21.94
C GLU A 204 2.96 -13.99 22.04
N THR A 205 2.21 -13.77 20.95
CA THR A 205 0.75 -13.77 20.94
C THR A 205 0.20 -14.93 20.12
N THR A 206 -0.51 -15.82 20.82
CA THR A 206 -1.25 -16.94 20.23
C THR A 206 -2.74 -16.78 20.45
N GLU A 207 -3.57 -16.99 19.43
CA GLU A 207 -5.04 -17.01 19.55
C GLU A 207 -5.61 -18.32 18.99
N ASN A 208 -6.67 -18.84 19.62
CA ASN A 208 -7.41 -19.99 19.09
C ASN A 208 -8.51 -19.50 18.15
N PHE A 209 -8.59 -20.09 16.97
CA PHE A 209 -9.41 -19.61 15.86
C PHE A 209 -10.12 -20.77 15.16
N ASP A 210 -11.43 -20.65 14.97
CA ASP A 210 -12.19 -21.62 14.18
C ASP A 210 -12.18 -21.21 12.70
N MET A 211 -11.26 -21.80 11.94
CA MET A 211 -11.12 -21.55 10.51
C MET A 211 -12.33 -22.03 9.68
N ARG A 212 -13.35 -22.68 10.26
CA ARG A 212 -14.57 -23.08 9.54
C ARG A 212 -15.64 -21.99 9.53
N GLU A 213 -15.63 -21.10 10.53
CA GLU A 213 -16.69 -20.12 10.77
C GLU A 213 -16.29 -18.68 10.40
N GLU A 214 -14.98 -18.40 10.37
CA GLU A 214 -14.45 -17.04 10.17
C GLU A 214 -13.87 -16.82 8.76
N ASP A 215 -13.82 -15.57 8.31
CA ASP A 215 -13.26 -15.18 7.00
C ASP A 215 -11.73 -15.09 7.04
N TRP A 216 -11.07 -15.93 6.22
CA TRP A 216 -9.62 -15.96 6.05
C TRP A 216 -9.25 -16.44 4.64
N ASP A 217 -8.04 -16.09 4.18
CA ASP A 217 -7.46 -16.56 2.92
C ASP A 217 -5.96 -16.87 3.08
N PHE A 218 -5.44 -17.80 2.27
CA PHE A 218 -4.00 -18.04 2.19
C PHE A 218 -3.28 -16.83 1.60
N LEU A 219 -2.15 -16.43 2.19
CA LEU A 219 -1.22 -15.54 1.52
C LEU A 219 -0.43 -16.35 0.48
N PRO A 220 -0.19 -15.81 -0.73
CA PRO A 220 0.66 -16.48 -1.70
C PRO A 220 2.04 -16.69 -1.06
N ARG A 221 2.54 -17.92 -1.05
CA ARG A 221 3.92 -18.17 -0.65
C ARG A 221 4.82 -17.40 -1.63
N PRO A 222 5.88 -16.72 -1.15
CA PRO A 222 6.88 -16.21 -2.06
C PRO A 222 7.38 -17.37 -2.91
N GLU A 223 7.34 -17.24 -4.23
CA GLU A 223 7.97 -18.21 -5.12
C GLU A 223 9.45 -18.24 -4.75
N ASP A 224 9.95 -19.39 -4.32
CA ASP A 224 11.37 -19.59 -4.10
C ASP A 224 12.09 -19.18 -5.40
N PRO A 225 13.09 -18.29 -5.36
CA PRO A 225 13.80 -17.90 -6.57
C PRO A 225 14.38 -19.16 -7.20
N GLU A 226 14.08 -19.39 -8.48
CA GLU A 226 14.62 -20.50 -9.25
C GLU A 226 16.15 -20.52 -9.10
N GLU A 227 16.69 -21.60 -8.53
CA GLU A 227 18.13 -21.83 -8.48
C GLU A 227 18.63 -22.06 -9.91
N ASP A 228 19.34 -21.07 -10.46
CA ASP A 228 20.19 -21.20 -11.66
C ASP A 228 21.56 -21.85 -11.33
#